data_AF-A0A7V5R2D7-F1
#
_entry.id   AF-A0A7V5R2D7-F1
#
_cell.length_a   1.000
_cell.length_b   1.000
_cell.length_c   1.000
_cell.angle_alpha   90.00
_cell.angle_beta   90.00
_cell.angle_gamma   90.00
#
_symmetry.space_group_name_H-M   'P 1'
#
loop_
_entity.id
_entity.type
_entity.pdbx_description
1 polymer ?
#
loop_
_entity_poly.entity_id
_entity_poly.type
_entity_poly.pdbx_seq_one_letter_code
_entity_poly.pdbx_strand_id
1 'polypeptide(L)'
;GPTETHVATSALIDITALDKIDSSYAPPIGKILTNLSAYVLDQQQQLVPFGVVGELYLAGSGLAQGYLNQPELSSERFLQHQFSDGSSQRLYRTGDLVRYQQDGNLAFIGRADEQIKIRGFRIELGEIEQCLCKHSAVQEALVIVHEKGQEKSLIAYLSSDDMLIPIEKLTESLKAELSQHLPEYMIPVAFIRLEHFPLTENGKIDRHALPIPSFDEHNKKIQKPSTKSEQKLAQIWAYLLKIPHTQIGQQSNFFALGGHSLLSVRLLAEIRDEFNTELTLKDIFVLPQLKQLAQHIAESKTSNRPKIVAIKDQKLRLKSSYAQQRLWFIDQMEGGSGHYNMPSAMRIKGNFDTTVAQQAFRQIIARHESLRTVFIGTDDGPMQQIKHSFDFSINETDLSNSTTKEQRHKIDKIIMEEATSTFDLSKDLMLRVNYIKLEQDEGILLFNVHHIAFDGWSASVLIKEFSQCYKANHAGQKNPLAPLNIQYADYAYWQRNWLDAEVLETQLDYWKKKLKKLPQIHGLPLDYERP
;
A
#
# COMPACT_ATOMS: atom_id res chain seq x y z
N GLY A 1 14.83 -21.29 -22.15
CA GLY A 1 15.19 -21.77 -20.80
C GLY A 1 16.59 -21.29 -20.46
N PRO A 2 17.02 -21.35 -19.20
CA PRO A 2 18.37 -21.00 -18.80
C PRO A 2 19.42 -22.05 -19.27
N THR A 3 20.67 -21.62 -19.43
CA THR A 3 21.80 -22.46 -19.87
C THR A 3 21.99 -23.68 -18.97
N GLU A 4 21.78 -23.47 -17.67
CA GLU A 4 21.86 -24.43 -16.59
C GLU A 4 20.83 -25.56 -16.69
N THR A 5 19.89 -25.45 -17.63
CA THR A 5 18.83 -26.43 -17.89
C THR A 5 18.79 -26.91 -19.34
N HIS A 6 19.90 -26.74 -20.06
CA HIS A 6 20.11 -27.23 -21.42
C HIS A 6 19.20 -26.58 -22.48
N VAL A 7 19.49 -25.31 -22.79
CA VAL A 7 18.95 -24.53 -23.93
C VAL A 7 17.46 -24.15 -23.81
N ALA A 8 16.56 -25.13 -23.94
CA ALA A 8 15.12 -24.90 -23.93
C ALA A 8 14.46 -25.81 -22.89
N THR A 9 13.53 -25.24 -22.14
CA THR A 9 12.86 -25.94 -21.02
C THR A 9 11.36 -25.92 -21.15
N SER A 10 10.82 -24.88 -21.78
CA SER A 10 9.43 -24.79 -22.18
C SER A 10 9.36 -24.35 -23.64
N ALA A 11 8.28 -24.76 -24.32
CA ALA A 11 8.02 -24.37 -25.70
C ALA A 11 6.52 -24.18 -25.93
N LEU A 12 6.19 -23.22 -26.78
CA LEU A 12 4.86 -23.06 -27.35
C LEU A 12 4.82 -23.84 -28.67
N ILE A 13 4.02 -24.90 -28.73
CA ILE A 13 3.97 -25.81 -29.90
C ILE A 13 3.06 -25.25 -31.00
N ASP A 14 2.14 -24.33 -30.67
CA ASP A 14 1.20 -23.74 -31.63
C ASP A 14 1.29 -22.21 -31.64
N ILE A 15 1.87 -21.67 -32.71
CA ILE A 15 2.09 -20.23 -32.93
C ILE A 15 0.77 -19.54 -33.31
N THR A 16 -0.23 -20.28 -33.83
CA THR A 16 -1.56 -19.69 -34.17
C THR A 16 -2.38 -19.31 -32.94
N ALA A 17 -1.95 -19.74 -31.75
CA ALA A 17 -2.53 -19.33 -30.47
C ALA A 17 -2.13 -17.89 -30.06
N LEU A 18 -1.04 -17.33 -30.60
CA LEU A 18 -0.60 -15.95 -30.30
C LEU A 18 -1.61 -14.90 -30.80
N ASP A 19 -2.31 -15.17 -31.90
CA ASP A 19 -3.34 -14.27 -32.48
C ASP A 19 -4.61 -14.18 -31.64
N LYS A 20 -4.79 -15.06 -30.65
CA LYS A 20 -5.92 -15.07 -29.71
C LYS A 20 -5.56 -14.56 -28.31
N ILE A 21 -4.31 -14.14 -28.11
CA ILE A 21 -3.87 -13.60 -26.82
C ILE A 21 -4.36 -12.18 -26.71
N ASP A 22 -5.28 -11.98 -25.77
CA ASP A 22 -5.65 -10.65 -25.29
C ASP A 22 -4.37 -9.92 -24.84
N SER A 23 -4.07 -8.78 -25.47
CA SER A 23 -2.84 -7.99 -25.30
C SER A 23 -2.64 -7.43 -23.88
N SER A 24 -3.58 -7.72 -22.98
CA SER A 24 -3.55 -7.44 -21.55
C SER A 24 -2.78 -8.46 -20.71
N TYR A 25 -2.32 -9.60 -21.28
CA TYR A 25 -1.58 -10.63 -20.55
C TYR A 25 -0.14 -10.80 -21.07
N ALA A 26 0.80 -10.99 -20.14
CA ALA A 26 2.18 -11.29 -20.46
C ALA A 26 2.28 -12.56 -21.34
N PRO A 27 3.13 -12.55 -22.39
CA PRO A 27 3.17 -13.63 -23.37
C PRO A 27 3.59 -14.97 -22.72
N PRO A 28 2.93 -16.09 -23.09
CA PRO A 28 3.28 -17.39 -22.56
C PRO A 28 4.64 -17.86 -23.10
N ILE A 29 5.46 -18.44 -22.23
CA ILE A 29 6.69 -19.16 -22.58
C ILE A 29 6.43 -20.66 -22.85
N GLY A 30 5.16 -21.08 -22.84
CA GLY A 30 4.71 -22.41 -23.22
C GLY A 30 4.66 -23.42 -22.08
N LYS A 31 4.52 -24.70 -22.44
CA LYS A 31 4.49 -25.84 -21.50
C LYS A 31 5.88 -26.41 -21.29
N ILE A 32 6.10 -27.02 -20.13
CA ILE A 32 7.39 -27.66 -19.82
C ILE A 32 7.63 -28.86 -20.76
N LEU A 33 8.87 -29.01 -21.22
CA LEU A 33 9.28 -30.14 -22.06
C LEU A 33 9.32 -31.45 -21.26
N THR A 34 9.25 -32.56 -21.97
CA THR A 34 9.29 -33.92 -21.39
C THR A 34 10.54 -34.11 -20.53
N ASN A 35 10.41 -34.85 -19.42
CA ASN A 35 11.47 -35.14 -18.43
C ASN A 35 12.00 -33.91 -17.66
N LEU A 36 11.33 -32.77 -17.79
CA LEU A 36 11.50 -31.61 -16.93
C LEU A 36 10.22 -31.37 -16.13
N SER A 37 10.37 -30.71 -14.98
CA SER A 37 9.26 -30.25 -14.16
C SER A 37 9.49 -28.82 -13.74
N ALA A 38 8.42 -28.02 -13.72
CA ALA A 38 8.44 -26.65 -13.25
C ALA A 38 7.65 -26.55 -11.94
N TYR A 39 8.21 -25.80 -11.00
CA TYR A 39 7.60 -25.47 -9.73
C TYR A 39 7.61 -23.96 -9.57
N VAL A 40 6.48 -23.40 -9.15
CA VAL A 40 6.36 -21.95 -8.89
C VAL A 40 6.28 -21.77 -7.39
N LEU A 41 7.30 -21.15 -6.81
CA LEU A 41 7.48 -21.05 -5.36
C LEU A 41 7.42 -19.61 -4.86
N ASP A 42 7.02 -19.43 -3.60
CA ASP A 42 7.11 -18.16 -2.89
C ASP A 42 8.52 -17.92 -2.29
N GLN A 43 8.68 -16.80 -1.57
CA GLN A 43 9.94 -16.44 -0.92
C GLN A 43 10.34 -17.40 0.22
N GLN A 44 9.39 -18.19 0.72
CA GLN A 44 9.61 -19.24 1.72
C GLN A 44 9.83 -20.62 1.07
N GLN A 45 10.02 -20.65 -0.26
CA GLN A 45 10.19 -21.86 -1.06
C GLN A 45 9.00 -22.83 -0.96
N GLN A 46 7.79 -22.32 -0.74
CA GLN A 46 6.55 -23.11 -0.73
C GLN A 46 5.82 -22.98 -2.07
N LEU A 47 5.09 -24.03 -2.46
CA LEU A 47 4.28 -24.02 -3.68
C LEU A 47 3.20 -22.93 -3.60
N VAL A 48 3.14 -22.07 -4.62
CA VAL A 48 2.04 -21.11 -4.74
C VAL A 48 0.81 -21.77 -5.40
N PRO A 49 -0.41 -21.31 -5.09
CA PRO A 49 -1.60 -21.75 -5.81
C PRO A 49 -1.50 -21.49 -7.32
N PHE A 50 -2.22 -22.29 -8.10
CA PHE A 50 -2.30 -22.12 -9.55
C PHE A 50 -2.80 -20.72 -9.91
N GLY A 51 -2.13 -20.04 -10.85
CA GLY A 51 -2.48 -18.66 -11.19
C GLY A 51 -1.90 -17.57 -10.25
N VAL A 52 -1.04 -17.92 -9.30
CA VAL A 52 -0.28 -16.95 -8.48
C VAL A 52 1.12 -16.78 -9.07
N VAL A 53 1.64 -15.55 -9.03
CA VAL A 53 3.02 -15.25 -9.44
C VAL A 53 3.98 -15.73 -8.36
N GLY A 54 4.99 -16.50 -8.76
CA GLY A 54 6.10 -16.90 -7.91
C GLY A 54 7.37 -17.10 -8.73
N GLU A 55 8.45 -17.49 -8.07
CA GLU A 55 9.73 -17.75 -8.70
C GLU A 55 9.74 -19.16 -9.33
N LEU A 56 10.27 -19.26 -10.55
CA LEU A 56 10.37 -20.51 -11.29
C LEU A 56 11.56 -21.34 -10.80
N TYR A 57 11.27 -22.58 -10.46
CA TYR A 57 12.23 -23.62 -10.16
C TYR A 57 12.06 -24.78 -11.14
N LEU A 58 13.17 -25.31 -11.63
CA LEU A 58 13.19 -26.38 -12.63
C LEU A 58 13.81 -27.65 -12.05
N ALA A 59 13.22 -28.80 -12.34
CA ALA A 59 13.74 -30.12 -11.99
C ALA A 59 13.80 -31.02 -13.23
N GLY A 60 14.51 -32.14 -13.09
CA GLY A 60 14.54 -33.20 -14.10
C GLY A 60 15.86 -33.33 -14.85
N SER A 61 15.84 -34.01 -16.00
CA SER A 61 17.03 -34.49 -16.68
C SER A 61 17.83 -33.40 -17.41
N GLY A 62 17.25 -32.21 -17.62
CA GLY A 62 17.95 -31.09 -18.27
C GLY A 62 18.87 -30.30 -17.35
N LEU A 63 18.86 -30.53 -16.03
CA LEU A 63 19.71 -29.79 -15.10
C LEU A 63 21.19 -30.11 -15.29
N ALA A 64 22.01 -29.07 -15.44
CA ALA A 64 23.45 -29.17 -15.46
C ALA A 64 24.02 -29.70 -14.13
N GLN A 65 25.28 -30.11 -14.13
CA GLN A 65 25.95 -30.55 -12.91
C GLN A 65 26.15 -29.39 -11.92
N GLY A 66 26.45 -28.20 -12.43
CA GLY A 66 26.70 -26.98 -11.67
C GLY A 66 27.59 -26.02 -12.48
N TYR A 67 28.12 -25.01 -11.81
CA TYR A 67 29.07 -24.05 -12.38
C TYR A 67 30.51 -24.53 -12.17
N LEU A 68 31.30 -24.52 -13.24
CA LEU A 68 32.69 -24.96 -13.21
C LEU A 68 33.50 -24.10 -12.22
N ASN A 69 34.18 -24.76 -11.28
CA ASN A 69 35.01 -24.13 -10.23
C ASN A 69 34.26 -23.14 -9.32
N GLN A 70 32.93 -23.21 -9.24
CA GLN A 70 32.11 -22.34 -8.40
C GLN A 70 31.12 -23.17 -7.56
N PRO A 71 31.61 -23.94 -6.55
CA PRO A 71 30.77 -24.83 -5.74
C PRO A 71 29.76 -24.07 -4.89
N GLU A 72 30.12 -22.89 -4.37
CA GLU A 72 29.21 -22.04 -3.58
C GLU A 72 28.01 -21.58 -4.42
N LEU A 73 28.25 -20.97 -5.58
CA LEU A 73 27.19 -20.56 -6.52
C LEU A 73 26.36 -21.76 -6.99
N SER A 74 27.00 -22.91 -7.21
CA SER A 74 26.29 -24.14 -7.57
C SER A 74 25.34 -24.59 -6.46
N SER A 75 25.76 -24.54 -5.20
CA SER A 75 24.91 -24.90 -4.05
C SER A 75 23.78 -23.89 -3.81
N GLU A 76 24.00 -22.61 -4.16
CA GLU A 76 22.98 -21.56 -4.06
C GLU A 76 21.88 -21.73 -5.11
N ARG A 77 22.23 -22.14 -6.33
CA ARG A 77 21.29 -22.24 -7.46
C ARG A 77 20.71 -23.64 -7.67
N PHE A 78 21.46 -24.69 -7.37
CA PHE A 78 21.01 -26.09 -7.49
C PHE A 78 20.69 -26.64 -6.09
N LEU A 79 19.47 -26.37 -5.64
CA LEU A 79 18.96 -26.71 -4.33
C LEU A 79 18.50 -28.17 -4.23
N GLN A 80 18.36 -28.66 -3.00
CA GLN A 80 17.73 -29.96 -2.74
C GLN A 80 16.24 -29.92 -3.11
N HIS A 81 15.76 -30.95 -3.81
CA HIS A 81 14.38 -31.02 -4.26
C HIS A 81 13.42 -31.44 -3.14
N GLN A 82 12.81 -30.46 -2.48
CA GLN A 82 11.93 -30.68 -1.31
C GLN A 82 10.60 -31.39 -1.65
N PHE A 83 10.16 -31.31 -2.91
CA PHE A 83 8.89 -31.91 -3.38
C PHE A 83 9.08 -33.24 -4.14
N SER A 84 10.25 -33.87 -4.02
CA SER A 84 10.60 -35.01 -4.90
C SER A 84 9.82 -36.26 -4.51
N ASP A 85 9.34 -36.98 -5.52
CA ASP A 85 8.82 -38.34 -5.42
C ASP A 85 9.91 -39.42 -5.67
N GLY A 86 11.18 -38.99 -5.81
CA GLY A 86 12.33 -39.85 -6.12
C GLY A 86 12.85 -39.71 -7.56
N SER A 87 12.16 -38.98 -8.44
CA SER A 87 12.54 -38.81 -9.86
C SER A 87 13.68 -37.81 -10.10
N SER A 88 13.82 -36.78 -9.25
CA SER A 88 14.92 -35.81 -9.33
C SER A 88 15.29 -35.31 -7.94
N GLN A 89 16.59 -35.28 -7.63
CA GLN A 89 17.08 -34.87 -6.30
C GLN A 89 17.39 -33.37 -6.19
N ARG A 90 17.33 -32.60 -7.29
CA ARG A 90 17.72 -31.19 -7.33
C ARG A 90 16.70 -30.30 -8.02
N LEU A 91 16.62 -29.06 -7.56
CA LEU A 91 15.89 -27.95 -8.18
C LEU A 91 16.88 -26.87 -8.61
N TYR A 92 16.75 -26.36 -9.83
CA TYR A 92 17.46 -25.18 -10.29
C TYR A 92 16.60 -23.93 -10.12
N ARG A 93 17.10 -22.95 -9.38
CA ARG A 93 16.49 -21.64 -9.14
C ARG A 93 16.79 -20.69 -10.30
N THR A 94 15.80 -20.38 -11.14
CA THR A 94 16.04 -19.59 -12.36
C THR A 94 16.18 -18.09 -12.09
N GLY A 95 15.55 -17.58 -11.03
CA GLY A 95 15.41 -16.14 -10.79
C GLY A 95 14.31 -15.48 -11.65
N ASP A 96 13.53 -16.27 -12.40
CA ASP A 96 12.44 -15.76 -13.22
C ASP A 96 11.13 -15.82 -12.44
N LEU A 97 10.31 -14.78 -12.58
CA LEU A 97 8.95 -14.76 -12.05
C LEU A 97 7.98 -15.20 -13.13
N VAL A 98 7.17 -16.19 -12.77
CA VAL A 98 6.21 -16.79 -13.69
C VAL A 98 4.89 -17.05 -12.99
N ARG A 99 3.88 -17.38 -13.79
CA ARG A 99 2.60 -17.88 -13.32
C ARG A 99 2.06 -18.93 -14.29
N TYR A 100 1.41 -19.96 -13.76
CA TYR A 100 0.60 -20.86 -14.57
C TYR A 100 -0.70 -20.21 -15.05
N GLN A 101 -0.96 -20.32 -16.35
CA GLN A 101 -2.24 -20.01 -16.99
C GLN A 101 -3.16 -21.23 -16.97
N GLN A 102 -4.47 -21.03 -17.08
CA GLN A 102 -5.49 -22.09 -16.97
C GLN A 102 -5.28 -23.28 -17.93
N ASP A 103 -4.65 -23.04 -19.07
CA ASP A 103 -4.34 -24.05 -20.09
C ASP A 103 -3.06 -24.85 -19.79
N GLY A 104 -2.38 -24.55 -18.68
CA GLY A 104 -1.13 -25.15 -18.23
C GLY A 104 0.13 -24.51 -18.81
N ASN A 105 0.01 -23.45 -19.62
CA ASN A 105 1.18 -22.67 -20.05
C ASN A 105 1.76 -21.85 -18.90
N LEU A 106 3.07 -21.59 -18.96
CA LEU A 106 3.72 -20.63 -18.08
C LEU A 106 3.73 -19.26 -18.77
N ALA A 107 3.29 -18.22 -18.06
CA ALA A 107 3.47 -16.83 -18.46
C ALA A 107 4.71 -16.26 -17.75
N PHE A 108 5.62 -15.68 -18.50
CA PHE A 108 6.78 -14.96 -17.94
C PHE A 108 6.35 -13.56 -17.53
N ILE A 109 6.57 -13.22 -16.25
CA ILE A 109 6.20 -11.93 -15.68
C ILE A 109 7.39 -10.97 -15.71
N GLY A 110 8.58 -11.48 -15.44
CA GLY A 110 9.80 -10.69 -15.31
C GLY A 110 10.83 -11.45 -14.51
N ARG A 111 11.86 -10.77 -14.03
CA ARG A 111 12.85 -11.38 -13.15
C ARG A 111 12.63 -11.02 -11.69
N ALA A 112 12.94 -11.94 -10.78
CA ALA A 112 12.85 -11.73 -9.34
C ALA A 112 13.85 -10.66 -8.85
N ASP A 113 14.99 -10.53 -9.52
CA ASP A 113 15.99 -9.49 -9.28
C ASP A 113 15.63 -8.12 -9.91
N GLU A 114 14.69 -8.08 -10.85
CA GLU A 114 14.22 -6.86 -11.52
C GLU A 114 12.94 -6.28 -10.90
N GLN A 115 12.26 -7.03 -10.03
CA GLN A 115 11.11 -6.51 -9.30
C GLN A 115 11.51 -5.46 -8.29
N ILE A 116 11.11 -4.24 -8.60
CA ILE A 116 11.50 -3.07 -7.83
C ILE A 116 10.28 -2.46 -7.15
N LYS A 117 10.51 -2.03 -5.92
CA LYS A 117 9.63 -1.06 -5.26
C LYS A 117 10.18 0.32 -5.54
N ILE A 118 9.49 1.10 -6.36
CA ILE A 118 9.76 2.53 -6.51
C ILE A 118 8.66 3.27 -5.78
N ARG A 119 9.06 4.09 -4.79
CA ARG A 119 8.15 4.96 -4.04
C ARG A 119 6.96 4.22 -3.39
N GLY A 120 7.20 2.96 -2.98
CA GLY A 120 6.20 2.10 -2.32
C GLY A 120 5.35 1.25 -3.27
N PHE A 121 5.46 1.45 -4.59
CA PHE A 121 4.74 0.69 -5.61
C PHE A 121 5.64 -0.39 -6.21
N ARG A 122 5.10 -1.60 -6.36
CA ARG A 122 5.75 -2.68 -7.11
C ARG A 122 5.53 -2.38 -8.60
N ILE A 123 6.60 -2.27 -9.36
CA ILE A 123 6.58 -1.92 -10.78
C ILE A 123 7.21 -3.05 -11.57
N GLU A 124 6.57 -3.41 -12.69
CA GLU A 124 7.14 -4.29 -13.71
C GLU A 124 7.68 -3.41 -14.85
N LEU A 125 9.00 -3.42 -15.06
CA LEU A 125 9.65 -2.54 -16.05
C LEU A 125 9.17 -2.82 -17.48
N GLY A 126 8.89 -4.09 -17.79
CA GLY A 126 8.40 -4.52 -19.10
C GLY A 126 7.06 -3.90 -19.51
N GLU A 127 6.20 -3.54 -18.55
CA GLU A 127 4.94 -2.83 -18.85
C GLU A 127 5.21 -1.43 -19.43
N ILE A 128 6.22 -0.75 -18.87
CA ILE A 128 6.64 0.58 -19.33
C ILE A 128 7.29 0.47 -20.71
N GLU A 129 8.16 -0.52 -20.91
CA GLU A 129 8.82 -0.81 -22.20
C GLU A 129 7.80 -1.08 -23.30
N GLN A 130 6.79 -1.92 -23.03
CA GLN A 130 5.72 -2.19 -23.99
C GLN A 130 4.92 -0.95 -24.36
N CYS A 131 4.64 -0.07 -23.38
CA CYS A 131 3.95 1.19 -23.66
C CYS A 131 4.83 2.13 -24.50
N LEU A 132 6.13 2.20 -24.23
CA LEU A 132 7.08 3.01 -25.01
C LEU A 132 7.14 2.54 -26.48
N CYS A 133 7.15 1.23 -26.72
CA CYS A 133 7.20 0.66 -28.07
C CYS A 133 5.90 0.85 -28.88
N LYS A 134 4.81 1.38 -28.29
CA LYS A 134 3.60 1.76 -29.05
C LYS A 134 3.79 3.07 -29.82
N HIS A 135 4.71 3.93 -29.36
CA HIS A 135 4.98 5.19 -30.02
C HIS A 135 5.74 4.94 -31.33
N SER A 136 5.24 5.47 -32.46
CA SER A 136 5.74 5.13 -33.81
C SER A 136 7.23 5.45 -34.04
N ALA A 137 7.79 6.38 -33.27
CA ALA A 137 9.21 6.74 -33.34
C ALA A 137 10.14 5.85 -32.51
N VAL A 138 9.62 4.89 -31.74
CA VAL A 138 10.42 3.98 -30.88
C VAL A 138 10.38 2.58 -31.46
N GLN A 139 11.55 1.98 -31.71
CA GLN A 139 11.65 0.61 -32.22
C GLN A 139 11.80 -0.40 -31.09
N GLU A 140 12.72 -0.13 -30.18
CA GLU A 140 12.94 -0.91 -28.97
C GLU A 140 13.08 0.04 -27.79
N ALA A 141 12.61 -0.42 -26.64
CA ALA A 141 12.72 0.30 -25.38
C ALA A 141 13.26 -0.64 -24.30
N LEU A 142 14.13 -0.09 -23.46
CA LEU A 142 14.63 -0.77 -22.26
C LEU A 142 14.54 0.22 -21.11
N VAL A 143 13.86 -0.18 -20.04
CA VAL A 143 13.75 0.64 -18.84
C VAL A 143 14.61 0.01 -17.75
N ILE A 144 15.47 0.81 -17.14
CA ILE A 144 16.30 0.38 -16.02
C ILE A 144 16.08 1.26 -14.81
N VAL A 145 16.51 0.73 -13.67
CA VAL A 145 16.54 1.46 -12.41
C VAL A 145 17.92 2.00 -12.19
N HIS A 146 17.99 3.30 -12.01
CA HIS A 146 19.18 3.94 -11.46
C HIS A 146 19.02 4.12 -9.96
N GLU A 147 20.00 3.62 -9.21
CA GLU A 147 20.05 3.73 -7.76
C GLU A 147 21.14 4.74 -7.34
N LYS A 148 20.73 5.79 -6.61
CA LYS A 148 21.65 6.75 -5.97
C LYS A 148 21.33 6.81 -4.47
N GLY A 149 22.07 6.04 -3.66
CA GLY A 149 21.79 5.91 -2.23
C GLY A 149 20.49 5.14 -1.97
N GLN A 150 19.51 5.76 -1.30
CA GLN A 150 18.18 5.16 -1.08
C GLN A 150 17.17 5.48 -2.20
N GLU A 151 17.55 6.31 -3.17
CA GLU A 151 16.66 6.75 -4.25
C GLU A 151 16.77 5.84 -5.47
N LYS A 152 15.61 5.40 -5.94
CA LYS A 152 15.44 4.63 -7.17
C LYS A 152 14.71 5.48 -8.20
N SER A 153 15.29 5.63 -9.38
CA SER A 153 14.74 6.40 -10.50
C SER A 153 14.69 5.55 -11.76
N LEU A 154 13.65 5.73 -12.59
CA LEU A 154 13.50 5.04 -13.85
C LEU A 154 14.18 5.81 -14.99
N ILE A 155 15.05 5.13 -15.75
CA ILE A 155 15.61 5.65 -17.01
C ILE A 155 15.07 4.78 -18.15
N ALA A 156 14.55 5.41 -19.20
CA ALA A 156 14.23 4.74 -20.45
C ALA A 156 15.33 4.95 -21.48
N TYR A 157 15.82 3.86 -22.06
CA TYR A 157 16.65 3.83 -23.24
C TYR A 157 15.76 3.48 -24.43
N LEU A 158 15.96 4.18 -25.55
CA LEU A 158 15.15 4.05 -26.74
C LEU A 158 16.06 3.86 -27.95
N SER A 159 15.75 2.90 -28.81
CA SER A 159 16.26 2.89 -30.18
C SER A 159 15.25 3.55 -31.12
N SER A 160 15.75 4.36 -32.05
CA SER A 160 14.93 5.10 -33.00
C SER A 160 15.71 5.37 -34.27
N ASP A 161 15.14 4.96 -35.41
CA ASP A 161 15.69 5.30 -36.73
C ASP A 161 15.39 6.75 -37.13
N ASP A 162 14.39 7.39 -36.50
CA ASP A 162 14.01 8.77 -36.77
C ASP A 162 14.81 9.74 -35.89
N MET A 163 16.03 10.03 -36.35
CA MET A 163 16.92 10.98 -35.69
C MET A 163 16.55 12.45 -35.94
N LEU A 164 15.56 12.74 -36.80
CA LEU A 164 15.16 14.10 -37.16
C LEU A 164 14.35 14.79 -36.06
N ILE A 165 13.65 14.01 -35.23
CA ILE A 165 12.92 14.54 -34.06
C ILE A 165 13.95 14.86 -32.95
N PRO A 166 14.02 16.10 -32.44
CA PRO A 166 14.85 16.41 -31.27
C PRO A 166 14.41 15.57 -30.05
N ILE A 167 15.37 15.07 -29.28
CA ILE A 167 15.10 14.17 -28.14
C ILE A 167 14.19 14.81 -27.09
N GLU A 168 14.22 16.14 -26.94
CA GLU A 168 13.36 16.87 -26.03
C GLU A 168 11.88 16.76 -26.46
N LYS A 169 11.59 16.93 -27.75
CA LYS A 169 10.24 16.82 -28.30
C LYS A 169 9.71 15.38 -28.23
N LEU A 170 10.57 14.41 -28.52
CA LEU A 170 10.24 12.99 -28.39
C LEU A 170 9.96 12.62 -26.93
N THR A 171 10.74 13.16 -25.99
CA THR A 171 10.52 12.94 -24.55
C THR A 171 9.18 13.50 -24.10
N GLU A 172 8.79 14.68 -24.57
CA GLU A 172 7.49 15.28 -24.27
C GLU A 172 6.32 14.44 -24.81
N SER A 173 6.41 13.96 -26.06
CA SER A 173 5.37 13.11 -26.64
C SER A 173 5.25 11.77 -25.92
N LEU A 174 6.39 11.12 -25.62
CA LEU A 174 6.42 9.86 -24.87
C LEU A 174 5.84 10.01 -23.46
N LYS A 175 6.20 11.08 -22.74
CA LYS A 175 5.62 11.34 -21.41
C LYS A 175 4.11 11.55 -21.49
N ALA A 176 3.63 12.27 -22.50
CA ALA A 176 2.20 12.50 -22.69
C ALA A 176 1.44 11.20 -22.99
N GLU A 177 2.00 10.31 -23.82
CA GLU A 177 1.41 9.02 -24.14
C GLU A 177 1.44 8.06 -22.95
N LEU A 178 2.58 7.95 -22.26
CA LEU A 178 2.69 7.13 -21.04
C LEU A 178 1.71 7.60 -19.97
N SER A 179 1.52 8.92 -19.80
CA SER A 179 0.58 9.46 -18.79
C SER A 179 -0.89 9.10 -19.06
N GLN A 180 -1.24 8.69 -20.29
CA GLN A 180 -2.60 8.24 -20.61
C GLN A 180 -2.88 6.81 -20.17
N HIS A 181 -1.84 5.98 -20.06
CA HIS A 181 -1.96 4.55 -19.82
C HIS A 181 -1.34 4.09 -18.50
N LEU A 182 -0.36 4.82 -17.98
CA LEU A 182 0.40 4.48 -16.79
C LEU A 182 0.28 5.58 -15.73
N PRO A 183 0.29 5.20 -14.44
CA PRO A 183 0.36 6.16 -13.36
C PRO A 183 1.71 6.89 -13.36
N GLU A 184 1.74 8.10 -12.81
CA GLU A 184 2.89 9.00 -12.92
C GLU A 184 4.18 8.43 -12.31
N TYR A 185 4.09 7.55 -11.30
CA TYR A 185 5.26 6.90 -10.70
C TYR A 185 5.94 5.84 -11.60
N MET A 186 5.27 5.39 -12.67
CA MET A 186 5.84 4.50 -13.69
C MET A 186 6.48 5.27 -14.85
N ILE A 187 6.36 6.60 -14.88
CA ILE A 187 6.93 7.41 -15.97
C ILE A 187 8.43 7.63 -15.71
N PRO A 188 9.32 7.26 -16.66
CA PRO A 188 10.75 7.49 -16.53
C PRO A 188 11.10 8.96 -16.31
N VAL A 189 12.10 9.22 -15.46
CA VAL A 189 12.58 10.59 -15.19
C VAL A 189 13.56 11.07 -16.27
N ALA A 190 14.23 10.13 -16.96
CA ALA A 190 15.17 10.39 -18.03
C ALA A 190 14.92 9.47 -19.22
N PHE A 191 15.15 10.00 -20.42
CA PHE A 191 15.02 9.30 -21.69
C PHE A 191 16.31 9.48 -22.48
N ILE A 192 16.91 8.38 -22.92
CA ILE A 192 18.16 8.35 -23.66
C ILE A 192 17.88 7.69 -25.00
N ARG A 193 18.07 8.44 -26.09
CA ARG A 193 18.02 7.88 -27.43
C ARG A 193 19.38 7.35 -27.82
N LEU A 194 19.39 6.10 -28.27
CA LEU A 194 20.52 5.40 -28.85
C LEU A 194 20.22 5.14 -30.33
N GLU A 195 21.26 5.10 -31.17
CA GLU A 195 21.11 4.62 -32.55
C GLU A 195 20.77 3.12 -32.54
N HIS A 196 21.54 2.33 -31.78
CA HIS A 196 21.26 0.92 -31.53
C HIS A 196 21.60 0.53 -30.08
N PHE A 197 20.93 -0.49 -29.56
CA PHE A 197 21.30 -1.06 -28.27
C PHE A 197 22.65 -1.77 -28.35
N PRO A 198 23.56 -1.57 -27.37
CA PRO A 198 24.76 -2.38 -27.29
C PRO A 198 24.36 -3.83 -27.01
N LEU A 199 24.94 -4.76 -27.76
CA LEU A 199 24.67 -6.19 -27.62
C LEU A 199 25.90 -6.91 -27.09
N THR A 200 25.68 -7.90 -26.23
CA THR A 200 26.66 -8.90 -25.81
C THR A 200 26.98 -9.84 -26.97
N GLU A 201 28.06 -10.63 -26.86
CA GLU A 201 28.44 -11.66 -27.84
C GLU A 201 27.32 -12.68 -28.13
N ASN A 202 26.37 -12.84 -27.19
CA ASN A 202 25.20 -13.73 -27.32
C ASN A 202 23.96 -13.04 -27.91
N GLY A 203 24.09 -11.80 -28.41
CA GLY A 203 22.99 -11.04 -29.02
C GLY A 203 21.95 -10.48 -28.03
N LYS A 204 22.22 -10.51 -26.72
CA LYS A 204 21.38 -9.86 -25.70
C LYS A 204 21.85 -8.43 -25.43
N ILE A 205 20.95 -7.52 -25.04
CA ILE A 205 21.33 -6.15 -24.67
C ILE A 205 22.35 -6.15 -23.52
N ASP A 206 23.49 -5.50 -23.73
CA ASP A 206 24.52 -5.28 -22.72
C ASP A 206 24.18 -4.05 -21.86
N ARG A 207 23.57 -4.31 -20.71
CA ARG A 207 23.15 -3.27 -19.76
C ARG A 207 24.33 -2.52 -19.15
N HIS A 208 25.53 -3.11 -19.08
CA HIS A 208 26.71 -2.47 -18.52
C HIS A 208 27.35 -1.47 -19.50
N ALA A 209 27.14 -1.68 -20.79
CA ALA A 209 27.59 -0.78 -21.84
C ALA A 209 26.64 0.42 -22.08
N LEU A 210 25.49 0.47 -21.39
CA LEU A 210 24.55 1.58 -21.53
C LEU A 210 25.12 2.88 -20.94
N PRO A 211 24.96 4.02 -21.64
CA PRO A 211 25.43 5.30 -21.11
C PRO A 211 24.64 5.69 -19.86
N ILE A 212 25.34 6.07 -18.79
CA ILE A 212 24.72 6.53 -17.55
C ILE A 212 24.42 8.02 -17.69
N PRO A 213 23.15 8.48 -17.55
CA PRO A 213 22.83 9.90 -17.62
C PRO A 213 23.45 10.65 -16.45
N SER A 214 23.98 11.84 -16.72
CA SER A 214 24.40 12.77 -15.68
C SER A 214 23.18 13.37 -14.98
N PHE A 215 22.73 12.74 -13.89
CA PHE A 215 21.64 13.26 -13.05
C PHE A 215 21.97 14.61 -12.40
N ASP A 216 23.25 14.97 -12.32
CA ASP A 216 23.68 16.26 -11.78
C ASP A 216 23.31 17.43 -12.71
N GLU A 217 23.15 17.22 -14.02
CA GLU A 217 22.62 18.25 -14.92
C GLU A 217 21.12 18.46 -14.78
N HIS A 218 20.36 17.39 -14.52
CA HIS A 218 18.92 17.48 -14.27
C HIS A 218 18.67 18.24 -12.95
N ASN A 219 19.45 17.95 -11.89
CA ASN A 219 19.42 18.68 -10.62
C ASN A 219 19.91 20.13 -10.73
N LYS A 220 20.89 20.44 -11.59
CA LYS A 220 21.33 21.82 -11.86
C LYS A 220 20.28 22.67 -12.58
N LYS A 221 19.34 22.05 -13.31
CA LYS A 221 18.21 22.73 -13.97
C LYS A 221 16.96 22.88 -13.08
N ILE A 222 16.93 22.29 -11.88
CA ILE A 222 15.80 22.45 -10.95
C ILE A 222 15.73 23.90 -10.48
N GLN A 223 14.75 24.64 -10.99
CA GLN A 223 14.45 25.99 -10.53
C GLN A 223 14.01 25.92 -9.07
N LYS A 224 14.83 26.45 -8.17
CA LYS A 224 14.58 26.38 -6.74
C LYS A 224 13.34 27.21 -6.34
N PRO A 225 12.62 26.79 -5.29
CA PRO A 225 11.58 27.61 -4.66
C PRO A 225 12.10 29.02 -4.37
N SER A 226 11.46 30.02 -4.98
CA SER A 226 11.88 31.41 -4.99
C SER A 226 11.07 32.29 -4.06
N THR A 227 9.76 32.03 -3.95
CA THR A 227 8.86 32.79 -3.06
C THR A 227 8.80 32.15 -1.67
N LYS A 228 8.41 32.94 -0.65
CA LYS A 228 8.20 32.42 0.71
C LYS A 228 7.17 31.28 0.74
N SER A 229 6.11 31.39 -0.07
CA SER A 229 5.09 30.35 -0.17
C SER A 229 5.61 29.08 -0.83
N GLU A 230 6.39 29.19 -1.92
CA GLU A 230 7.04 28.03 -2.54
C GLU A 230 7.98 27.32 -1.57
N GLN A 231 8.78 28.07 -0.80
CA GLN A 231 9.74 27.50 0.17
C GLN A 231 9.03 26.74 1.29
N LYS A 232 8.00 27.33 1.90
CA LYS A 232 7.20 26.67 2.94
C LYS A 232 6.46 25.44 2.39
N LEU A 233 5.86 25.56 1.20
CA LEU A 233 5.16 24.44 0.57
C LEU A 233 6.14 23.29 0.25
N ALA A 234 7.35 23.59 -0.23
CA ALA A 234 8.38 22.60 -0.48
C ALA A 234 8.84 21.90 0.81
N GLN A 235 8.88 22.58 1.96
CA GLN A 235 9.14 21.97 3.27
C GLN A 235 8.04 20.98 3.67
N ILE A 236 6.77 21.38 3.49
CA ILE A 236 5.62 20.49 3.73
C ILE A 236 5.70 19.26 2.83
N TRP A 237 6.00 19.43 1.55
CA TRP A 237 6.15 18.32 0.60
C TRP A 237 7.30 17.38 0.98
N ALA A 238 8.47 17.92 1.31
CA ALA A 238 9.63 17.13 1.74
C ALA A 238 9.29 16.26 2.95
N TYR A 239 8.59 16.84 3.93
CA TYR A 239 8.13 16.13 5.12
C TYR A 239 7.13 15.01 4.80
N LEU A 240 6.10 15.31 4.00
CA LEU A 240 5.04 14.36 3.66
C LEU A 240 5.52 13.22 2.75
N LEU A 241 6.35 13.54 1.76
CA LEU A 241 6.87 12.61 0.76
C LEU A 241 8.14 11.89 1.24
N LYS A 242 8.74 12.35 2.36
CA LYS A 242 9.99 11.83 2.93
C LYS A 242 11.16 11.86 1.94
N ILE A 243 11.27 12.96 1.19
CA ILE A 243 12.36 13.21 0.24
C ILE A 243 13.16 14.45 0.66
N PRO A 244 14.44 14.55 0.27
CA PRO A 244 15.23 15.75 0.52
C PRO A 244 14.61 17.00 -0.13
N HIS A 245 14.54 18.10 0.61
CA HIS A 245 14.02 19.38 0.09
C HIS A 245 14.78 19.87 -1.15
N THR A 246 16.04 19.46 -1.34
CA THR A 246 16.85 19.81 -2.51
C THR A 246 16.31 19.24 -3.82
N GLN A 247 15.39 18.27 -3.78
CA GLN A 247 14.78 17.64 -4.96
C GLN A 247 13.45 18.29 -5.37
N ILE A 248 12.98 19.27 -4.61
CA ILE A 248 11.71 19.93 -4.86
C ILE A 248 11.99 21.30 -5.49
N GLY A 249 11.61 21.44 -6.75
CA GLY A 249 11.67 22.67 -7.53
C GLY A 249 10.31 23.28 -7.81
N GLN A 250 10.32 24.47 -8.41
CA GLN A 250 9.11 25.21 -8.81
C GLN A 250 8.16 24.39 -9.70
N GLN A 251 8.71 23.59 -10.60
CA GLN A 251 7.95 22.78 -11.57
C GLN A 251 7.74 21.34 -11.10
N SER A 252 8.15 21.00 -9.87
CA SER A 252 7.92 19.66 -9.31
C SER A 252 6.43 19.41 -9.16
N ASN A 253 5.98 18.25 -9.62
CA ASN A 253 4.61 17.78 -9.45
C ASN A 253 4.50 16.90 -8.19
N PHE A 254 3.50 17.15 -7.35
CA PHE A 254 3.27 16.44 -6.10
C PHE A 254 3.09 14.93 -6.29
N PHE A 255 2.27 14.53 -7.27
CA PHE A 255 1.96 13.14 -7.57
C PHE A 255 3.17 12.46 -8.23
N ALA A 256 3.91 13.19 -9.08
CA ALA A 256 5.18 12.72 -9.64
C ALA A 256 6.23 12.41 -8.59
N LEU A 257 6.15 13.03 -7.41
CA LEU A 257 7.08 12.79 -6.31
C LEU A 257 6.58 11.72 -5.33
N GLY A 258 5.48 11.01 -5.65
CA GLY A 258 4.90 9.96 -4.80
C GLY A 258 3.70 10.42 -3.98
N GLY A 259 3.17 11.61 -4.24
CA GLY A 259 1.90 12.07 -3.67
C GLY A 259 0.73 11.18 -4.10
N HIS A 260 -0.21 10.97 -3.19
CA HIS A 260 -1.46 10.25 -3.47
C HIS A 260 -2.60 10.86 -2.66
N SER A 261 -3.84 10.36 -2.81
CA SER A 261 -5.03 10.99 -2.19
C SER A 261 -4.93 11.16 -0.68
N LEU A 262 -4.33 10.20 0.03
CA LEU A 262 -4.11 10.30 1.48
C LEU A 262 -3.13 11.43 1.85
N LEU A 263 -2.00 11.50 1.13
CA LEU A 263 -1.03 12.58 1.30
C LEU A 263 -1.59 13.93 0.85
N SER A 264 -2.53 13.95 -0.09
CA SER A 264 -3.22 15.17 -0.52
C SER A 264 -4.10 15.72 0.59
N VAL A 265 -4.83 14.87 1.32
CA VAL A 265 -5.61 15.29 2.50
C VAL A 265 -4.69 15.80 3.61
N ARG A 266 -3.54 15.17 3.83
CA ARG A 266 -2.51 15.68 4.77
C ARG A 266 -1.97 17.03 4.32
N LEU A 267 -1.64 17.16 3.03
CA LEU A 267 -1.14 18.39 2.44
C LEU A 267 -2.14 19.54 2.64
N LEU A 268 -3.45 19.32 2.46
CA LEU A 268 -4.46 20.32 2.78
C LEU A 268 -4.43 20.75 4.24
N ALA A 269 -4.30 19.80 5.17
CA ALA A 269 -4.25 20.11 6.59
C ALA A 269 -3.00 20.93 6.96
N GLU A 270 -1.82 20.54 6.46
CA GLU A 270 -0.56 21.26 6.67
C GLU A 270 -0.59 22.64 6.01
N ILE A 271 -1.13 22.77 4.79
CA ILE A 271 -1.30 24.07 4.12
C ILE A 271 -2.20 24.98 4.95
N ARG A 272 -3.32 24.47 5.45
CA ARG A 272 -4.22 25.25 6.29
C ARG A 272 -3.52 25.71 7.57
N ASP A 273 -2.78 24.83 8.22
CA ASP A 273 -2.14 25.14 9.50
C ASP A 273 -0.99 26.14 9.33
N GLU A 274 -0.23 26.05 8.23
CA GLU A 274 0.93 26.91 7.95
C GLU A 274 0.56 28.25 7.26
N PHE A 275 -0.44 28.25 6.38
CA PHE A 275 -0.82 29.42 5.56
C PHE A 275 -2.15 30.07 5.97
N ASN A 276 -2.93 29.41 6.83
CA ASN A 276 -4.27 29.85 7.22
C ASN A 276 -5.22 30.06 6.02
N THR A 277 -5.21 29.11 5.08
CA THR A 277 -5.97 29.14 3.82
C THR A 277 -6.80 27.86 3.68
N GLU A 278 -8.04 27.95 3.19
CA GLU A 278 -8.82 26.76 2.78
C GLU A 278 -8.61 26.49 1.30
N LEU A 279 -8.12 25.29 0.99
CA LEU A 279 -8.10 24.74 -0.36
C LEU A 279 -9.00 23.51 -0.41
N THR A 280 -9.53 23.23 -1.59
CA THR A 280 -10.26 22.00 -1.85
C THR A 280 -9.30 20.91 -2.31
N LEU A 281 -9.72 19.64 -2.16
CA LEU A 281 -8.96 18.53 -2.72
C LEU A 281 -8.78 18.66 -4.24
N LYS A 282 -9.79 19.21 -4.92
CA LYS A 282 -9.74 19.48 -6.36
C LYS A 282 -8.56 20.40 -6.72
N ASP A 283 -8.25 21.39 -5.89
CA ASP A 283 -7.18 22.35 -6.19
C ASP A 283 -5.82 21.67 -6.25
N ILE A 284 -5.55 20.68 -5.40
CA ILE A 284 -4.30 19.88 -5.46
C ILE A 284 -4.22 19.09 -6.77
N PHE A 285 -5.32 18.49 -7.23
CA PHE A 285 -5.34 17.71 -8.47
C PHE A 285 -5.24 18.57 -9.73
N VAL A 286 -5.84 19.77 -9.71
CA VAL A 286 -5.81 20.69 -10.85
C VAL A 286 -4.49 21.46 -10.92
N LEU A 287 -3.87 21.74 -9.77
CA LEU A 287 -2.62 22.51 -9.64
C LEU A 287 -1.53 21.65 -8.97
N PRO A 288 -1.09 20.53 -9.60
CA PRO A 288 -0.19 19.60 -8.97
C PRO A 288 1.25 20.11 -8.88
N GLN A 289 1.59 21.20 -9.58
CA GLN A 289 2.94 21.77 -9.58
C GLN A 289 3.15 22.74 -8.40
N LEU A 290 4.33 22.67 -7.78
CA LEU A 290 4.68 23.47 -6.59
C LEU A 290 4.39 24.96 -6.79
N LYS A 291 4.87 25.55 -7.90
CA LYS A 291 4.70 26.98 -8.19
C LYS A 291 3.23 27.38 -8.35
N GLN A 292 2.47 26.57 -9.10
CA GLN A 292 1.06 26.84 -9.35
C GLN A 292 0.26 26.78 -8.05
N LEU A 293 0.50 25.75 -7.23
CA LEU A 293 -0.17 25.60 -5.94
C LEU A 293 0.24 26.70 -4.96
N ALA A 294 1.52 27.06 -4.90
CA ALA A 294 2.01 28.14 -4.05
C ALA A 294 1.43 29.51 -4.43
N GLN A 295 1.30 29.79 -5.73
CA GLN A 295 0.62 30.99 -6.22
C GLN A 295 -0.85 30.98 -5.83
N HIS A 296 -1.55 29.86 -6.03
CA HIS A 296 -2.95 29.73 -5.65
C HIS A 296 -3.17 29.90 -4.14
N ILE A 297 -2.28 29.39 -3.29
CA ILE A 297 -2.30 29.62 -1.84
C ILE A 297 -2.19 31.11 -1.51
N ALA A 298 -1.29 31.83 -2.19
CA ALA A 298 -1.06 33.25 -1.96
C ALA A 298 -2.24 34.14 -2.38
N GLU A 299 -3.00 33.72 -3.40
CA GLU A 299 -4.18 34.42 -3.91
C GLU A 299 -5.49 34.00 -3.19
N SER A 300 -5.45 32.91 -2.45
CA SER A 300 -6.62 32.36 -1.78
C SER A 300 -7.02 33.15 -0.54
N LYS A 301 -8.32 33.10 -0.22
CA LYS A 301 -8.87 33.75 0.97
C LYS A 301 -8.42 33.04 2.24
N THR A 302 -8.28 33.82 3.30
CA THR A 302 -8.02 33.31 4.65
C THR A 302 -9.11 32.35 5.09
N SER A 303 -8.72 31.25 5.73
CA SER A 303 -9.65 30.30 6.34
C SER A 303 -10.39 30.96 7.50
N ASN A 304 -11.72 30.87 7.49
CA ASN A 304 -12.57 31.23 8.63
C ASN A 304 -12.83 30.03 9.56
N ARG A 305 -12.23 28.88 9.29
CA ARG A 305 -12.44 27.66 10.06
C ARG A 305 -11.71 27.76 11.41
N PRO A 306 -12.41 27.62 12.55
CA PRO A 306 -11.80 27.66 13.86
C PRO A 306 -10.88 26.46 14.03
N LYS A 307 -9.79 26.64 14.78
CA LYS A 307 -8.90 25.54 15.17
C LYS A 307 -9.58 24.64 16.18
N ILE A 308 -9.23 23.36 16.17
CA ILE A 308 -9.65 22.42 17.21
C ILE A 308 -8.81 22.73 18.46
N VAL A 309 -9.47 22.92 19.59
CA VAL A 309 -8.85 23.22 20.89
C VAL A 309 -9.29 22.21 21.93
N ALA A 310 -8.39 21.84 22.83
CA ALA A 310 -8.68 20.92 23.91
C ALA A 310 -9.73 21.51 24.87
N ILE A 311 -10.73 20.72 25.21
CA ILE A 311 -11.77 21.09 26.17
C ILE A 311 -11.20 20.93 27.58
N LYS A 312 -11.25 22.02 28.35
CA LYS A 312 -10.69 22.05 29.72
C LYS A 312 -11.56 21.34 30.75
N ASP A 313 -12.85 21.11 30.46
CA ASP A 313 -13.79 20.46 31.38
C ASP A 313 -14.21 19.08 30.87
N GLN A 314 -13.48 18.05 31.32
CA GLN A 314 -13.73 16.65 30.98
C GLN A 314 -14.96 16.05 31.70
N LYS A 315 -15.62 16.78 32.61
CA LYS A 315 -16.81 16.28 33.32
C LYS A 315 -18.10 16.44 32.51
N LEU A 316 -18.03 17.15 31.39
CA LEU A 316 -19.17 17.33 30.49
C LEU A 316 -19.41 16.05 29.70
N ARG A 317 -20.65 15.55 29.72
CA ARG A 317 -21.14 14.68 28.65
C ARG A 317 -21.13 15.49 27.37
N LEU A 318 -20.38 15.05 26.36
CA LEU A 318 -20.21 15.78 25.10
C LEU A 318 -21.06 15.15 24.01
N LYS A 319 -21.63 15.96 23.12
CA LYS A 319 -22.31 15.42 21.93
C LYS A 319 -21.34 14.59 21.11
N SER A 320 -21.82 13.48 20.58
CA SER A 320 -21.04 12.64 19.66
C SER A 320 -20.82 13.35 18.33
N SER A 321 -19.77 13.00 17.58
CA SER A 321 -19.62 13.48 16.20
C SER A 321 -20.79 13.01 15.34
N TYR A 322 -21.03 13.62 14.17
CA TYR A 322 -22.08 13.16 13.26
C TYR A 322 -21.85 11.71 12.79
N ALA A 323 -20.58 11.30 12.64
CA ALA A 323 -20.22 9.93 12.27
C ALA A 323 -20.51 8.93 13.41
N GLN A 324 -20.15 9.28 14.65
CA GLN A 324 -20.49 8.47 15.82
C GLN A 324 -22.00 8.37 16.03
N GLN A 325 -22.73 9.48 15.85
CA GLN A 325 -24.20 9.48 15.96
C GLN A 325 -24.85 8.52 14.96
N ARG A 326 -24.36 8.48 13.71
CA ARG A 326 -24.86 7.54 12.70
C ARG A 326 -24.65 6.09 13.13
N LEU A 327 -23.44 5.74 13.59
CA LEU A 327 -23.12 4.37 13.99
C LEU A 327 -23.91 3.93 15.22
N TRP A 328 -24.04 4.82 16.21
CA TRP A 328 -24.88 4.57 17.38
C TRP A 328 -26.35 4.37 16.98
N PHE A 329 -26.89 5.18 16.06
CA PHE A 329 -28.27 5.03 15.58
C PHE A 329 -28.49 3.66 14.91
N ILE A 330 -27.55 3.21 14.07
CA ILE A 330 -27.64 1.89 13.43
C ILE A 330 -27.58 0.78 14.48
N ASP A 331 -26.67 0.87 15.43
CA ASP A 331 -26.56 -0.09 16.55
C ASP A 331 -27.88 -0.19 17.35
N GLN A 332 -28.51 0.94 17.68
CA GLN A 332 -29.80 0.94 18.39
C GLN A 332 -30.96 0.39 17.54
N MET A 333 -30.95 0.63 16.23
CA MET A 333 -31.95 0.05 15.32
C MET A 333 -31.82 -1.47 15.20
N GLU A 334 -30.59 -1.99 15.17
CA GLU A 334 -30.31 -3.42 15.01
C GLU A 334 -30.40 -4.19 16.35
N GLY A 335 -30.39 -3.49 17.49
CA GLY A 335 -30.35 -4.12 18.82
C GLY A 335 -28.95 -4.65 19.20
N GLY A 336 -27.91 -4.06 18.62
CA GLY A 336 -26.52 -4.54 18.68
C GLY A 336 -26.20 -5.52 17.55
N SER A 337 -25.09 -5.30 16.84
CA SER A 337 -24.62 -6.19 15.76
C SER A 337 -23.09 -6.23 15.65
N GLY A 338 -22.58 -7.27 14.99
CA GLY A 338 -21.17 -7.36 14.61
C GLY A 338 -20.83 -6.66 13.30
N HIS A 339 -21.79 -6.00 12.63
CA HIS A 339 -21.61 -5.44 11.28
C HIS A 339 -20.53 -4.34 11.22
N TYR A 340 -20.33 -3.63 12.34
CA TYR A 340 -19.35 -2.54 12.46
C TYR A 340 -18.16 -2.92 13.34
N ASN A 341 -17.93 -4.21 13.54
CA ASN A 341 -16.68 -4.70 14.10
C ASN A 341 -15.56 -4.61 13.05
N MET A 342 -14.35 -4.29 13.52
CA MET A 342 -13.14 -4.23 12.70
C MET A 342 -12.10 -5.22 13.22
N PRO A 343 -12.30 -6.55 13.03
CA PRO A 343 -11.34 -7.55 13.45
C PRO A 343 -10.07 -7.49 12.60
N SER A 344 -8.92 -7.66 13.25
CA SER A 344 -7.60 -7.71 12.62
C SER A 344 -6.72 -8.74 13.31
N ALA A 345 -6.06 -9.59 12.52
CA ALA A 345 -5.18 -10.64 13.04
C ALA A 345 -3.74 -10.43 12.56
N MET A 346 -2.80 -10.60 13.49
CA MET A 346 -1.36 -10.54 13.22
C MET A 346 -0.71 -11.84 13.63
N ARG A 347 0.00 -12.48 12.70
CA ARG A 347 0.86 -13.61 13.02
C ARG A 347 2.13 -13.08 13.68
N ILE A 348 2.42 -13.58 14.87
CA ILE A 348 3.57 -13.21 15.68
C ILE A 348 4.54 -14.38 15.69
N LYS A 349 5.82 -14.09 15.46
CA LYS A 349 6.92 -15.04 15.56
C LYS A 349 7.95 -14.56 16.57
N GLY A 350 8.56 -15.51 17.30
CA GLY A 350 9.50 -15.27 18.39
C GLY A 350 8.84 -15.30 19.77
N ASN A 351 9.63 -14.93 20.78
CA ASN A 351 9.24 -14.95 22.18
C ASN A 351 8.29 -13.78 22.52
N PHE A 352 7.00 -13.94 22.21
CA PHE A 352 5.97 -12.94 22.51
C PHE A 352 5.51 -13.05 23.97
N ASP A 353 5.58 -11.94 24.70
CA ASP A 353 5.17 -11.84 26.10
C ASP A 353 3.80 -11.15 26.18
N THR A 354 2.77 -11.93 26.53
CA THR A 354 1.38 -11.46 26.63
C THR A 354 1.19 -10.45 27.77
N THR A 355 2.00 -10.52 28.83
CA THR A 355 1.95 -9.57 29.95
C THR A 355 2.47 -8.20 29.50
N VAL A 356 3.58 -8.17 28.76
CA VAL A 356 4.13 -6.96 28.16
C VAL A 356 3.17 -6.36 27.14
N ALA A 357 2.54 -7.20 26.31
CA ALA A 357 1.53 -6.78 25.35
C ALA A 357 0.31 -6.16 26.04
N GLN A 358 -0.17 -6.76 27.13
CA GLN A 358 -1.29 -6.23 27.90
C GLN A 358 -0.97 -4.85 28.50
N GLN A 359 0.26 -4.64 29.00
CA GLN A 359 0.71 -3.32 29.47
C GLN A 359 0.76 -2.30 28.33
N ALA A 360 1.21 -2.70 27.14
CA ALA A 360 1.24 -1.83 25.97
C ALA A 360 -0.17 -1.38 25.56
N PHE A 361 -1.14 -2.30 25.48
CA PHE A 361 -2.54 -1.95 25.20
C PHE A 361 -3.16 -1.07 26.28
N ARG A 362 -2.88 -1.30 27.58
CA ARG A 362 -3.34 -0.41 28.65
C ARG A 362 -2.84 1.02 28.48
N GLN A 363 -1.58 1.20 28.08
CA GLN A 363 -1.02 2.54 27.78
C GLN A 363 -1.72 3.20 26.59
N ILE A 364 -2.04 2.43 25.55
CA ILE A 364 -2.76 2.92 24.36
C ILE A 364 -4.20 3.30 24.71
N ILE A 365 -4.94 2.46 25.44
CA ILE A 365 -6.31 2.75 25.89
C ILE A 365 -6.34 3.98 26.80
N ALA A 366 -5.34 4.14 27.68
CA ALA A 366 -5.22 5.34 28.50
C ALA A 366 -5.00 6.61 27.65
N ARG A 367 -4.12 6.50 26.64
CA ARG A 367 -3.74 7.59 25.73
C ARG A 367 -4.87 8.04 24.82
N HIS A 368 -5.63 7.12 24.25
CA HIS A 368 -6.69 7.39 23.27
C HIS A 368 -8.06 7.25 23.92
N GLU A 369 -8.68 8.39 24.23
CA GLU A 369 -9.97 8.43 24.92
C GLU A 369 -11.08 7.70 24.15
N SER A 370 -11.01 7.67 22.82
CA SER A 370 -12.00 6.99 21.98
C SER A 370 -12.17 5.51 22.31
N LEU A 371 -11.09 4.81 22.68
CA LEU A 371 -11.13 3.38 23.02
C LEU A 371 -11.84 3.09 24.35
N ARG A 372 -11.95 4.10 25.21
CA ARG A 372 -12.61 4.03 26.53
C ARG A 372 -13.78 5.00 26.65
N THR A 373 -14.33 5.43 25.51
CA THR A 373 -15.53 6.27 25.45
C THR A 373 -16.74 5.38 25.23
N VAL A 374 -17.75 5.56 26.07
CA VAL A 374 -19.06 4.92 25.91
C VAL A 374 -20.11 5.95 25.52
N PHE A 375 -21.23 5.49 24.96
CA PHE A 375 -22.29 6.31 24.40
C PHE A 375 -23.58 6.14 25.18
N ILE A 376 -24.05 7.24 25.78
CA ILE A 376 -25.28 7.30 26.56
C ILE A 376 -26.37 7.96 25.72
N GLY A 377 -27.46 7.24 25.47
CA GLY A 377 -28.62 7.80 24.79
C GLY A 377 -29.30 8.89 25.62
N THR A 378 -29.69 9.97 24.96
CA THR A 378 -30.50 11.07 25.50
C THR A 378 -31.53 11.50 24.46
N ASP A 379 -32.46 12.38 24.84
CA ASP A 379 -33.45 12.94 23.90
C ASP A 379 -32.80 13.70 22.73
N ASP A 380 -31.59 14.25 22.95
CA ASP A 380 -30.78 14.95 21.94
C ASP A 380 -29.84 14.02 21.13
N GLY A 381 -29.93 12.70 21.34
CA GLY A 381 -29.07 11.70 20.73
C GLY A 381 -27.93 11.23 21.64
N PRO A 382 -26.90 10.56 21.07
CA PRO A 382 -25.85 9.94 21.86
C PRO A 382 -24.85 10.95 22.41
N MET A 383 -24.62 10.85 23.71
CA MET A 383 -23.62 11.62 24.44
C MET A 383 -22.41 10.74 24.77
N GLN A 384 -21.21 11.25 24.48
CA GLN A 384 -19.94 10.64 24.82
C GLN A 384 -19.70 10.75 26.34
N GLN A 385 -19.36 9.63 26.95
CA GLN A 385 -18.90 9.56 28.33
C GLN A 385 -17.56 8.82 28.37
N ILE A 386 -16.49 9.55 28.68
CA ILE A 386 -15.13 9.03 28.72
C ILE A 386 -14.91 8.33 30.06
N LYS A 387 -14.51 7.06 30.05
CA LYS A 387 -14.20 6.31 31.28
C LYS A 387 -12.81 6.67 31.80
N HIS A 388 -12.70 7.17 33.02
CA HIS A 388 -11.39 7.47 33.64
C HIS A 388 -10.70 6.21 34.20
N SER A 389 -11.48 5.26 34.70
CA SER A 389 -11.01 3.95 35.16
C SER A 389 -11.54 2.88 34.22
N PHE A 390 -10.69 1.90 33.90
CA PHE A 390 -11.03 0.78 33.04
C PHE A 390 -10.16 -0.42 33.38
N ASP A 391 -10.72 -1.61 33.19
CA ASP A 391 -10.00 -2.87 33.25
C ASP A 391 -9.79 -3.39 31.83
N PHE A 392 -8.60 -3.94 31.58
CA PHE A 392 -8.26 -4.54 30.30
C PHE A 392 -7.36 -5.75 30.49
N SER A 393 -7.71 -6.84 29.81
CA SER A 393 -6.93 -8.07 29.73
C SER A 393 -6.90 -8.62 28.31
N ILE A 394 -5.82 -9.31 27.97
CA ILE A 394 -5.75 -10.13 26.76
C ILE A 394 -6.29 -11.52 27.10
N ASN A 395 -7.26 -12.00 26.33
CA ASN A 395 -7.73 -13.38 26.46
C ASN A 395 -6.72 -14.30 25.76
N GLU A 396 -6.18 -15.28 26.49
CA GLU A 396 -5.20 -16.21 25.94
C GLU A 396 -5.83 -17.58 25.68
N THR A 397 -5.60 -18.14 24.49
CA THR A 397 -6.00 -19.49 24.12
C THR A 397 -4.78 -20.27 23.66
N ASP A 398 -4.41 -21.33 24.37
CA ASP A 398 -3.28 -22.19 24.01
C ASP A 398 -3.72 -23.35 23.11
N LEU A 399 -3.27 -23.32 21.85
CA LEU A 399 -3.49 -24.36 20.86
C LEU A 399 -2.19 -25.14 20.52
N SER A 400 -1.11 -24.96 21.28
CA SER A 400 0.19 -25.59 20.99
C SER A 400 0.19 -27.11 21.08
N ASN A 401 -0.81 -27.68 21.77
CA ASN A 401 -1.00 -29.12 21.90
C ASN A 401 -2.03 -29.68 20.89
N SER A 402 -2.59 -28.86 19.99
CA SER A 402 -3.55 -29.29 18.96
C SER A 402 -2.83 -29.61 17.66
N THR A 403 -3.36 -30.53 16.85
CA THR A 403 -2.85 -30.78 15.50
C THR A 403 -3.07 -29.56 14.59
N THR A 404 -2.28 -29.39 13.54
CA THR A 404 -2.42 -28.25 12.60
C THR A 404 -3.83 -28.11 12.02
N LYS A 405 -4.52 -29.23 11.76
CA LYS A 405 -5.91 -29.24 11.27
C LYS A 405 -6.88 -28.71 12.32
N GLU A 406 -6.73 -29.13 13.57
CA GLU A 406 -7.55 -28.66 14.69
C GLU A 406 -7.28 -27.19 15.01
N GLN A 407 -6.01 -26.77 14.97
CA GLN A 407 -5.61 -25.38 15.13
C GLN A 407 -6.34 -24.51 14.12
N ARG A 408 -6.28 -24.85 12.83
CA ARG A 408 -6.97 -24.09 11.77
C ARG A 408 -8.47 -23.95 12.03
N HIS A 409 -9.14 -25.06 12.35
CA HIS A 409 -10.57 -25.03 12.63
C HIS A 409 -10.93 -24.17 13.86
N LYS A 410 -10.14 -24.25 14.94
CA LYS A 410 -10.34 -23.45 16.14
C LYS A 410 -10.04 -21.96 15.91
N ILE A 411 -9.01 -21.64 15.14
CA ILE A 411 -8.67 -20.25 14.77
C ILE A 411 -9.82 -19.63 13.99
N ASP A 412 -10.32 -20.31 12.95
CA ASP A 412 -11.44 -19.83 12.13
C ASP A 412 -12.69 -19.57 13.00
N LYS A 413 -12.96 -20.47 13.95
CA LYS A 413 -14.06 -20.32 14.91
C LYS A 413 -13.87 -19.10 15.82
N ILE A 414 -12.69 -18.94 16.43
CA ILE A 414 -12.39 -17.80 17.33
C ILE A 414 -12.51 -16.48 16.56
N ILE A 415 -11.98 -16.40 15.34
CA ILE A 415 -12.08 -15.20 14.51
C ILE A 415 -13.54 -14.89 14.19
N MET A 416 -14.35 -15.89 13.82
CA MET A 416 -15.77 -15.67 13.49
C MET A 416 -16.59 -15.28 14.72
N GLU A 417 -16.36 -15.91 15.87
CA GLU A 417 -17.01 -15.57 17.14
C GLU A 417 -16.67 -14.14 17.55
N GLU A 418 -15.40 -13.76 17.50
CA GLU A 418 -14.96 -12.41 17.83
C GLU A 418 -15.53 -11.38 16.85
N ALA A 419 -15.52 -11.66 15.54
CA ALA A 419 -16.03 -10.76 14.51
C ALA A 419 -17.55 -10.51 14.64
N THR A 420 -18.32 -11.50 15.09
CA THR A 420 -19.78 -11.40 15.22
C THR A 420 -20.24 -10.99 16.63
N SER A 421 -19.39 -11.10 17.63
CA SER A 421 -19.72 -10.68 19.01
C SER A 421 -19.96 -9.18 19.08
N THR A 422 -21.12 -8.79 19.60
CA THR A 422 -21.52 -7.39 19.73
C THR A 422 -20.68 -6.64 20.77
N PHE A 423 -20.55 -5.33 20.61
CA PHE A 423 -20.08 -4.42 21.67
C PHE A 423 -21.28 -3.71 22.29
N ASP A 424 -21.39 -3.68 23.61
CA ASP A 424 -22.35 -2.79 24.29
C ASP A 424 -21.77 -1.38 24.31
N LEU A 425 -22.23 -0.54 23.36
CA LEU A 425 -21.76 0.84 23.21
C LEU A 425 -21.92 1.70 24.47
N SER A 426 -22.75 1.29 25.43
CA SER A 426 -22.98 2.02 26.68
C SER A 426 -22.01 1.65 27.82
N LYS A 427 -21.25 0.54 27.67
CA LYS A 427 -20.45 -0.02 28.78
C LYS A 427 -19.04 -0.45 28.38
N ASP A 428 -18.89 -1.04 27.21
CA ASP A 428 -17.67 -1.74 26.85
C ASP A 428 -16.53 -0.78 26.53
N LEU A 429 -15.29 -1.28 26.65
CA LEU A 429 -14.18 -0.70 25.91
C LEU A 429 -14.38 -1.02 24.44
N MET A 430 -14.08 -0.06 23.57
CA MET A 430 -14.27 -0.23 22.12
C MET A 430 -13.17 -1.11 21.48
N LEU A 431 -12.49 -1.95 22.27
CA LEU A 431 -11.38 -2.81 21.89
C LEU A 431 -11.41 -4.11 22.72
N ARG A 432 -11.36 -5.26 22.03
CA ARG A 432 -11.06 -6.58 22.61
C ARG A 432 -9.80 -7.16 21.97
N VAL A 433 -9.00 -7.89 22.75
CA VAL A 433 -7.76 -8.51 22.26
C VAL A 433 -7.66 -9.95 22.75
N ASN A 434 -7.35 -10.85 21.82
CA ASN A 434 -7.11 -12.26 22.05
C ASN A 434 -5.69 -12.62 21.56
N TYR A 435 -4.99 -13.48 22.30
CA TYR A 435 -3.75 -14.11 21.86
C TYR A 435 -3.97 -15.61 21.73
N ILE A 436 -3.74 -16.15 20.54
CA ILE A 436 -3.86 -17.58 20.24
C ILE A 436 -2.45 -18.13 20.07
N LYS A 437 -1.98 -18.92 21.02
CA LYS A 437 -0.66 -19.55 20.95
C LYS A 437 -0.72 -20.78 20.06
N LEU A 438 0.19 -20.87 19.09
CA LEU A 438 0.26 -21.98 18.13
C LEU A 438 1.44 -22.90 18.39
N GLU A 439 2.59 -22.34 18.76
CA GLU A 439 3.80 -23.06 19.12
C GLU A 439 4.54 -22.30 20.25
N GLN A 440 5.78 -22.71 20.58
CA GLN A 440 6.57 -22.02 21.60
C GLN A 440 6.94 -20.58 21.19
N ASP A 441 7.21 -20.36 19.91
CA ASP A 441 7.64 -19.08 19.32
C ASP A 441 6.69 -18.60 18.22
N GLU A 442 5.44 -19.08 18.20
CA GLU A 442 4.46 -18.67 17.21
C GLU A 442 3.06 -18.52 17.81
N GLY A 443 2.38 -17.44 17.40
CA GLY A 443 1.01 -17.16 17.82
C GLY A 443 0.29 -16.18 16.89
N ILE A 444 -0.97 -15.93 17.19
CA ILE A 444 -1.81 -14.96 16.50
C ILE A 444 -2.32 -13.95 17.55
N LEU A 445 -2.01 -12.68 17.34
CA LEU A 445 -2.62 -11.58 18.06
C LEU A 445 -3.82 -11.09 17.27
N LEU A 446 -5.02 -11.38 17.78
CA LEU A 446 -6.30 -10.93 17.24
C LEU A 446 -6.78 -9.74 18.05
N PHE A 447 -7.07 -8.62 17.42
CA PHE A 447 -7.76 -7.51 18.06
C PHE A 447 -8.99 -7.12 17.26
N ASN A 448 -10.05 -6.78 17.96
CA ASN A 448 -11.31 -6.34 17.37
C ASN A 448 -11.69 -5.00 18.00
N VAL A 449 -12.00 -4.03 17.14
CA VAL A 449 -12.30 -2.66 17.53
C VAL A 449 -13.64 -2.27 16.94
N HIS A 450 -14.49 -1.59 17.69
CA HIS A 450 -15.74 -1.11 17.13
C HIS A 450 -15.50 0.14 16.26
N HIS A 451 -16.10 0.20 15.06
CA HIS A 451 -15.88 1.28 14.08
C HIS A 451 -16.27 2.67 14.61
N ILE A 452 -17.07 2.76 15.69
CA ILE A 452 -17.41 4.03 16.33
C ILE A 452 -16.21 4.76 16.94
N ALA A 453 -15.14 4.04 17.29
CA ALA A 453 -13.93 4.56 17.92
C ALA A 453 -12.67 4.42 17.04
N PHE A 454 -12.81 3.83 15.85
CA PHE A 454 -11.69 3.35 15.05
C PHE A 454 -11.99 3.39 13.56
N ASP A 455 -10.98 3.61 12.74
CA ASP A 455 -11.07 3.60 11.28
C ASP A 455 -9.77 3.09 10.65
N GLY A 456 -9.71 3.06 9.31
CA GLY A 456 -8.52 2.59 8.60
C GLY A 456 -7.24 3.39 8.88
N TRP A 457 -7.34 4.67 9.24
CA TRP A 457 -6.17 5.46 9.63
C TRP A 457 -5.70 5.09 11.03
N SER A 458 -6.66 4.96 11.94
CA SER A 458 -6.45 4.58 13.34
C SER A 458 -5.72 3.24 13.45
N ALA A 459 -5.96 2.31 12.51
CA ALA A 459 -5.21 1.05 12.40
C ALA A 459 -3.70 1.24 12.32
N SER A 460 -3.23 2.13 11.45
CA SER A 460 -1.79 2.40 11.32
C SER A 460 -1.19 3.03 12.59
N VAL A 461 -1.96 3.87 13.30
CA VAL A 461 -1.55 4.50 14.56
C VAL A 461 -1.44 3.45 15.65
N LEU A 462 -2.47 2.62 15.82
CA LEU A 462 -2.53 1.55 16.82
C LEU A 462 -1.33 0.59 16.68
N ILE A 463 -1.06 0.11 15.47
CA ILE A 463 0.03 -0.84 15.21
C ILE A 463 1.39 -0.21 15.53
N LYS A 464 1.60 1.04 15.09
CA LYS A 464 2.85 1.77 15.34
C LYS A 464 3.08 1.98 16.83
N GLU A 465 2.07 2.48 17.54
CA GLU A 465 2.16 2.77 18.97
C GLU A 465 2.27 1.48 19.79
N PHE A 466 1.56 0.41 19.43
CA PHE A 466 1.71 -0.91 20.04
C PHE A 466 3.14 -1.41 19.92
N SER A 467 3.75 -1.33 18.74
CA SER A 467 5.15 -1.73 18.56
C SER A 467 6.11 -0.91 19.44
N GLN A 468 5.88 0.40 19.58
CA GLN A 468 6.71 1.28 20.41
C GLN A 468 6.54 0.97 21.91
N CYS A 469 5.31 0.88 22.39
CA CYS A 469 5.00 0.55 23.78
C CYS A 469 5.48 -0.86 24.15
N TYR A 470 5.25 -1.86 23.30
CA TYR A 470 5.70 -3.23 23.53
C TYR A 470 7.23 -3.28 23.68
N LYS A 471 7.98 -2.67 22.76
CA LYS A 471 9.45 -2.63 22.84
C LYS A 471 9.96 -1.93 24.09
N ALA A 472 9.36 -0.80 24.45
CA ALA A 472 9.74 -0.06 25.65
C ALA A 472 9.45 -0.87 26.92
N ASN A 473 8.24 -1.44 27.05
CA ASN A 473 7.85 -2.25 28.20
C ASN A 473 8.72 -3.52 28.32
N HIS A 474 8.99 -4.21 27.20
CA HIS A 474 9.87 -5.37 27.16
C HIS A 474 11.30 -5.03 27.61
N ALA A 475 11.78 -3.82 27.30
CA ALA A 475 13.08 -3.32 27.74
C ALA A 475 13.08 -2.69 29.15
N GLY A 476 11.95 -2.72 29.87
CA GLY A 476 11.81 -2.06 31.18
C GLY A 476 11.92 -0.53 31.13
N GLN A 477 11.68 0.07 29.96
CA GLN A 477 11.75 1.51 29.73
C GLN A 477 10.40 2.20 30.02
N LYS A 478 10.44 3.52 30.20
CA LYS A 478 9.22 4.33 30.38
C LYS A 478 8.39 4.37 29.08
N ASN A 479 7.10 4.67 29.21
CA ASN A 479 6.21 4.87 28.07
C ASN A 479 6.79 5.92 27.10
N PRO A 480 7.06 5.56 25.83
CA PRO A 480 7.72 6.45 24.88
C PRO A 480 6.77 7.49 24.27
N LEU A 481 5.46 7.40 24.52
CA LEU A 481 4.45 8.23 23.86
C LEU A 481 4.14 9.50 24.66
N ALA A 482 4.47 10.67 24.09
CA ALA A 482 4.12 11.97 24.66
C ALA A 482 2.61 12.25 24.57
N PRO A 483 1.93 12.84 25.58
CA PRO A 483 0.48 13.10 25.57
C PRO A 483 -0.05 13.75 24.29
N LEU A 484 -1.30 13.43 23.92
CA LEU A 484 -1.95 14.03 22.75
C LEU A 484 -2.41 15.45 23.07
N ASN A 485 -2.24 16.37 22.12
CA ASN A 485 -2.65 17.77 22.26
C ASN A 485 -4.17 17.96 22.18
N ILE A 486 -4.87 17.05 21.49
CA ILE A 486 -6.32 16.99 21.33
C ILE A 486 -6.79 15.53 21.38
N GLN A 487 -8.03 15.33 21.77
CA GLN A 487 -8.74 14.05 21.81
C GLN A 487 -9.93 14.07 20.86
N TYR A 488 -10.51 12.90 20.57
CA TYR A 488 -11.66 12.80 19.66
C TYR A 488 -12.88 13.59 20.16
N ALA A 489 -13.06 13.68 21.48
CA ALA A 489 -14.12 14.48 22.09
C ALA A 489 -13.99 15.98 21.74
N ASP A 490 -12.77 16.50 21.67
CA ASP A 490 -12.49 17.88 21.24
C ASP A 490 -12.89 18.09 19.78
N TYR A 491 -12.58 17.12 18.91
CA TYR A 491 -13.01 17.13 17.51
C TYR A 491 -14.53 17.10 17.37
N ALA A 492 -15.21 16.23 18.12
CA ALA A 492 -16.67 16.13 18.09
C ALA A 492 -17.34 17.43 18.53
N TYR A 493 -16.86 18.03 19.62
CA TYR A 493 -17.31 19.34 20.09
C TYR A 493 -17.06 20.44 19.07
N TRP A 494 -15.84 20.51 18.53
CA TRP A 494 -15.50 21.44 17.46
C TRP A 494 -16.42 21.27 16.25
N GLN A 495 -16.67 20.04 15.80
CA GLN A 495 -17.53 19.76 14.64
C GLN A 495 -18.96 20.24 14.88
N ARG A 496 -19.51 20.02 16.07
CA ARG A 496 -20.87 20.43 16.43
C ARG A 496 -21.04 21.95 16.50
N ASN A 497 -20.00 22.67 16.91
CA ASN A 497 -20.05 24.13 17.02
C ASN A 497 -19.66 24.83 15.72
N TRP A 498 -18.76 24.24 14.92
CA TRP A 498 -18.33 24.83 13.65
C TRP A 498 -19.33 24.62 12.53
N LEU A 499 -19.96 23.45 12.45
CA LEU A 499 -21.05 23.21 11.50
C LEU A 499 -22.33 23.83 12.05
N ASP A 500 -22.29 25.15 12.27
CA ASP A 500 -23.43 25.98 12.59
C ASP A 500 -24.40 26.03 11.40
N ALA A 501 -25.54 26.68 11.59
CA ALA A 501 -26.64 26.67 10.62
C ALA A 501 -26.18 27.13 9.21
N GLU A 502 -25.32 28.16 9.12
CA GLU A 502 -24.94 28.77 7.83
C GLU A 502 -23.95 27.89 7.05
N VAL A 503 -22.91 27.39 7.72
CA VAL A 503 -21.92 26.50 7.07
C VAL A 503 -22.58 25.18 6.67
N LEU A 504 -23.44 24.64 7.55
CA LEU A 504 -24.15 23.41 7.29
C LEU A 504 -25.15 23.56 6.13
N GLU A 505 -25.92 24.65 6.10
CA GLU A 505 -26.91 24.92 5.05
C GLU A 505 -26.25 25.02 3.67
N THR A 506 -25.13 25.73 3.56
CA THR A 506 -24.37 25.85 2.30
C THR A 506 -23.91 24.49 1.77
N GLN A 507 -23.33 23.64 2.63
CA GLN A 507 -22.88 22.31 2.22
C GLN A 507 -24.06 21.39 1.89
N LEU A 508 -25.13 21.49 2.66
CA LEU A 508 -26.33 20.67 2.52
C LEU A 508 -27.10 21.03 1.24
N ASP A 509 -27.13 22.30 0.85
CA ASP A 509 -27.74 22.74 -0.41
C ASP A 509 -27.02 22.21 -1.64
N TYR A 510 -25.70 22.14 -1.61
CA TYR A 510 -24.93 21.46 -2.67
C TYR A 510 -25.40 20.00 -2.83
N TRP A 511 -25.48 19.25 -1.72
CA TRP A 511 -25.90 17.85 -1.76
C TRP A 511 -27.38 17.71 -2.15
N LYS A 512 -28.29 18.51 -1.60
CA LYS A 512 -29.71 18.55 -2.03
C LYS A 512 -29.82 18.73 -3.54
N LYS A 513 -29.06 19.66 -4.13
CA LYS A 513 -29.06 19.91 -5.57
C LYS A 513 -28.51 18.72 -6.36
N LYS A 514 -27.39 18.13 -5.95
CA LYS A 514 -26.76 16.99 -6.64
C LYS A 514 -27.59 15.71 -6.53
N LEU A 515 -28.24 15.50 -5.40
CA LEU A 515 -28.98 14.27 -5.08
C LEU A 515 -30.47 14.36 -5.47
N LYS A 516 -30.96 15.53 -5.93
CA LYS A 516 -32.40 15.78 -6.23
C LYS A 516 -33.06 14.74 -7.16
N LYS A 517 -32.30 14.15 -8.08
CA LYS A 517 -32.80 13.20 -9.10
C LYS A 517 -32.32 11.76 -8.88
N LEU A 518 -31.78 11.43 -7.71
CA LEU A 518 -31.43 10.05 -7.42
C LEU A 518 -32.70 9.19 -7.36
N PRO A 519 -32.71 8.03 -8.04
CA PRO A 519 -33.80 7.08 -7.87
C PRO A 519 -33.80 6.58 -6.42
N GLN A 520 -34.98 6.28 -5.89
CA GLN A 520 -35.12 5.77 -4.52
C GLN A 520 -34.46 4.40 -4.34
N ILE A 521 -34.38 3.63 -5.42
CA ILE A 521 -33.77 2.30 -5.44
C ILE A 521 -32.81 2.19 -6.62
N HIS A 522 -31.78 1.35 -6.47
CA HIS A 522 -30.89 1.03 -7.59
C HIS A 522 -31.59 0.15 -8.62
N GLY A 523 -31.14 0.18 -9.87
CA GLY A 523 -31.63 -0.71 -10.93
C GLY A 523 -30.86 -2.04 -11.04
N LEU A 524 -30.04 -2.41 -10.06
CA LEU A 524 -29.30 -3.67 -10.11
C LEU A 524 -30.27 -4.86 -10.08
N PRO A 525 -30.06 -5.89 -10.92
CA PRO A 525 -30.80 -7.14 -10.82
C PRO A 525 -30.49 -7.78 -9.46
N LEU A 526 -31.55 -8.16 -8.74
CA LEU A 526 -31.43 -8.83 -7.45
C LEU A 526 -31.96 -10.26 -7.58
N ASP A 527 -31.28 -11.20 -6.91
CA ASP A 527 -31.72 -12.60 -6.85
C ASP A 527 -33.01 -12.76 -6.02
N TYR A 528 -33.30 -11.80 -5.13
CA TYR A 528 -34.46 -11.79 -4.24
C TYR A 528 -35.18 -10.43 -4.29
N GLU A 529 -36.50 -10.44 -4.05
CA GLU A 529 -37.26 -9.21 -3.89
C GLU A 529 -36.79 -8.41 -2.67
N ARG A 530 -36.85 -7.08 -2.75
CA ARG A 530 -36.50 -6.22 -1.61
C ARG A 530 -37.59 -6.31 -0.53
N PRO A 531 -37.23 -6.38 0.77
CA PRO A 531 -38.20 -6.34 1.87
C PRO A 531 -39.07 -5.08 1.89
#